data_AF-A0A4Q7ZAJ4-F1
#
_entry.id   AF-A0A4Q7ZAJ4-F1
#
_cell.length_a   1.000
_cell.length_b   1.000
_cell.length_c   1.000
_cell.angle_alpha   90.00
_cell.angle_beta   90.00
_cell.angle_gamma   90.00
#
_symmetry.space_group_name_H-M   'P 1'
#
loop_
_entity.id
_entity.type
_entity.pdbx_description
1 polymer ?
#
loop_
_entity_poly.entity_id
_entity_poly.type
_entity_poly.pdbx_seq_one_letter_code
_entity_poly.pdbx_strand_id
1 'polypeptide(L)' 'MQALQTSVLTDNVFDMSAVHAAALVDENGREIPITEEMILSACDELMKLWHFPCAA' A
#
# COMPACT_ATOMS: atom_id res chain seq x y z
N MET A 1 40.80 28.85 -2.41
CA MET A 1 39.94 27.87 -3.08
C MET A 1 39.08 27.21 -2.02
N GLN A 2 37.77 27.44 -2.04
CA GLN A 2 36.81 26.63 -1.29
C GLN A 2 35.81 26.11 -2.32
N ALA A 3 35.79 24.79 -2.52
CA ALA A 3 34.79 24.13 -3.33
C ALA A 3 33.63 23.75 -2.40
N LEU A 4 32.42 24.20 -2.72
CA LEU A 4 31.20 23.64 -2.12
C LEU A 4 31.16 22.15 -2.47
N GLN A 5 31.45 21.29 -1.49
CA GLN A 5 31.09 19.88 -1.58
C GLN A 5 29.62 19.76 -1.23
N THR A 6 28.77 19.78 -2.26
CA THR A 6 27.40 19.30 -2.19
C THR A 6 27.46 17.81 -1.89
N SER A 7 27.28 17.44 -0.62
CA SER A 7 27.13 16.05 -0.21
C SER A 7 25.84 15.51 -0.84
N VAL A 8 26.00 14.70 -1.87
CA VAL A 8 24.95 13.85 -2.44
C VAL A 8 24.50 12.93 -1.30
N LEU A 9 23.31 13.17 -0.74
CA LEU A 9 22.70 12.27 0.23
C LEU A 9 22.22 11.04 -0.54
N THR A 10 23.12 10.09 -0.76
CA THR A 10 22.78 8.74 -1.20
C THR A 10 22.39 7.90 0.00
N ASP A 11 21.26 8.21 0.63
CA ASP A 11 20.62 7.31 1.59
C ASP A 11 19.23 6.95 1.07
N ASN A 12 19.18 6.43 -0.15
CA ASN A 12 18.04 5.67 -0.66
C ASN A 12 18.07 4.24 -0.11
N VAL A 13 18.00 4.10 1.21
CA VAL A 13 17.72 2.81 1.86
C VAL A 13 16.37 2.91 2.56
N PHE A 14 15.34 3.33 1.83
CA PHE A 14 14.03 2.77 2.08
C PHE A 14 14.06 1.36 1.51
N ASP A 15 14.45 0.41 2.34
CA ASP A 15 14.22 -1.00 2.05
C ASP A 15 12.71 -1.24 2.02
N MET A 16 12.10 -0.96 0.87
CA MET A 16 10.69 -1.25 0.58
C MET A 16 10.38 -2.75 0.70
N SER A 17 11.38 -3.62 0.88
CA SER A 17 11.16 -5.04 1.21
C SER A 17 10.48 -5.23 2.57
N ALA A 18 10.56 -4.27 3.50
CA ALA A 18 10.24 -4.50 4.91
C ALA A 18 8.94 -3.83 5.39
N VAL A 19 8.31 -2.95 4.60
CA VAL A 19 7.18 -2.14 5.08
C VAL A 19 5.97 -2.35 4.18
N HIS A 20 5.01 -3.14 4.66
CA HIS A 20 3.68 -3.15 4.03
C HIS A 20 2.97 -1.90 4.51
N ALA A 21 2.65 -0.97 3.60
CA ALA A 21 2.16 0.37 3.92
C ALA A 21 0.80 0.40 4.67
N ALA A 22 0.05 -0.72 4.65
CA ALA A 22 -1.18 -0.91 5.40
C ALA A 22 -1.38 -2.40 5.77
N ALA A 23 -1.92 -2.64 6.96
CA ALA A 23 -2.23 -3.97 7.50
C ALA A 23 -3.59 -3.95 8.22
N LEU A 24 -4.27 -5.09 8.23
CA LEU A 24 -5.39 -5.35 9.12
C LEU A 24 -4.85 -5.75 10.49
N VAL A 25 -5.59 -5.44 11.54
CA VAL A 25 -5.28 -5.90 12.91
C VAL A 25 -6.38 -6.85 13.35
N ASP A 26 -6.01 -8.07 13.72
CA ASP A 26 -6.97 -9.08 14.22
C ASP A 26 -7.29 -8.90 15.72
N GLU A 27 -8.21 -9.71 16.24
CA GLU A 27 -8.63 -9.65 17.64
C GLU A 27 -7.51 -9.94 18.65
N ASN A 28 -6.41 -10.56 18.22
CA ASN A 28 -5.24 -10.85 19.04
C ASN A 28 -4.18 -9.75 18.92
N GLY A 29 -4.46 -8.68 18.17
CA GLY A 29 -3.53 -7.59 17.92
C GLY A 29 -2.44 -7.93 16.90
N ARG A 30 -2.61 -9.00 16.11
CA ARG A 30 -1.65 -9.36 15.06
C ARG A 30 -1.90 -8.51 13.82
N GLU A 31 -0.81 -7.95 13.29
CA GLU A 31 -0.84 -7.28 11.98
C GLU A 31 -0.82 -8.31 10.85
N ILE A 32 -1.82 -8.24 9.98
CA ILE A 32 -1.97 -9.03 8.76
C ILE A 32 -1.78 -8.08 7.59
N PRO A 33 -0.69 -8.20 6.82
CA PRO A 33 -0.44 -7.28 5.72
C PRO A 33 -1.53 -7.38 4.65
N ILE A 34 -1.97 -6.24 4.11
CA ILE A 34 -2.93 -6.24 3.01
C ILE A 34 -2.19 -6.58 1.72
N THR A 35 -2.61 -7.66 1.07
CA THR A 35 -2.03 -8.10 -0.21
C THR A 35 -2.90 -7.66 -1.39
N GLU A 36 -2.32 -7.68 -2.59
CA GLU A 36 -3.05 -7.43 -3.84
C GLU A 36 -4.23 -8.40 -4.02
N GLU A 37 -4.03 -9.68 -3.72
CA GLU A 37 -5.08 -10.71 -3.80
C GLU A 37 -6.28 -10.36 -2.91
N MET A 38 -6.04 -9.88 -1.69
CA MET A 38 -7.11 -9.44 -0.79
C MET A 38 -7.92 -8.28 -1.37
N ILE A 39 -7.23 -7.32 -2.00
CA ILE A 39 -7.87 -6.16 -2.64
C ILE A 39 -8.74 -6.62 -3.81
N LEU A 40 -8.20 -7.48 -4.68
CA LEU A 40 -8.94 -7.99 -5.84
C LEU A 40 -10.19 -8.76 -5.41
N SER A 41 -10.06 -9.65 -4.43
CA SER A 41 -11.18 -10.41 -3.88
C SER A 41 -12.29 -9.49 -3.34
N ALA A 42 -11.93 -8.46 -2.57
CA ALA A 42 -12.89 -7.49 -2.06
C ALA A 42 -13.60 -6.71 -3.18
N CYS A 43 -12.86 -6.28 -4.21
CA CYS A 43 -13.42 -5.60 -5.37
C CYS A 43 -14.43 -6.49 -6.12
N ASP A 44 -14.12 -7.78 -6.30
CA ASP A 44 -15.02 -8.74 -6.95
C ASP A 44 -16.33 -8.95 -6.17
N GLU A 45 -16.26 -8.99 -4.84
CA GLU A 45 -17.47 -9.04 -4.01
C GLU A 45 -18.30 -7.76 -4.11
N LEU A 46 -17.66 -6.60 -4.08
CA LEU A 46 -18.33 -5.31 -4.21
C LEU A 46 -19.04 -5.16 -5.56
N MET A 47 -18.43 -5.63 -6.65
CA MET A 47 -19.05 -5.57 -7.98
C MET A 47 -20.37 -6.34 -8.07
N LYS A 48 -20.52 -7.44 -7.32
CA LYS A 48 -21.79 -8.22 -7.28
C LYS A 48 -22.92 -7.44 -6.61
N LEU A 49 -22.59 -6.56 -5.69
CA LEU A 49 -23.54 -5.73 -4.94
C LEU A 49 -23.85 -4.42 -5.66
N TRP A 50 -23.02 -4.05 -6.64
CA TRP A 50 -23.15 -2.78 -7.34
C TRP A 50 -24.37 -2.77 -8.26
N HIS A 51 -25.18 -1.73 -8.15
CA HIS A 51 -26.29 -1.47 -9.06
C HIS A 51 -25.98 -0.19 -9.82
N PHE A 52 -25.71 -0.32 -11.12
CA PHE A 52 -25.57 0.85 -11.97
C PHE A 52 -26.95 1.46 -12.22
N PRO A 53 -27.12 2.78 -12.04
CA PRO A 53 -28.36 3.44 -12.44
C PRO A 53 -28.60 3.15 -13.93
N CYS A 54 -29.79 2.65 -14.26
CA CYS A 54 -30.18 2.40 -15.65
C CYS A 54 -30.11 3.74 -16.40
N ALA A 55 -29.34 3.79 -17.48
CA ALA A 55 -29.30 4.96 -18.34
C ALA A 55 -30.72 5.18 -18.91
N ALA A 56 -31.29 6.35 -18.63
CA ALA A 56 -32.61 6.78 -19.11
C ALA A 56 -32.63 6.98 -20.63
#